data_AF-A0A1Q7TTK2-F1
#
_entry.id   AF-A0A1Q7TTK2-F1
#
_cell.length_a   1.000
_cell.length_b   1.000
_cell.length_c   1.000
_cell.angle_alpha   90.00
_cell.angle_beta   90.00
_cell.angle_gamma   90.00
#
_symmetry.space_group_name_H-M   'P 1'
#
loop_
_entity.id
_entity.type
_entity.pdbx_description
1 polymer ?
#
loop_
_entity_poly.entity_id
_entity_poly.type
_entity_poly.pdbx_seq_one_letter_code
_entity_poly.pdbx_strand_id
1 'polypeptide(L)'
;MEDLLSGALLVLLVGGAVFAWADWRIRARKLPQMVGPSWDCPHCGVKNEADLGVCWSCGAGIGRYAFSRVRTSASETWQCRQCRAWNSTARRSCWSCANTPAKQPKRDA
;
A
#
# COMPACT_ATOMS: atom_id res chain seq x y z
N MET A 1 21.25 -41.32 -17.57
CA MET A 1 21.59 -40.12 -16.77
C MET A 1 20.78 -38.92 -17.27
N GLU A 2 20.79 -38.70 -18.59
CA GLU A 2 20.01 -37.64 -19.28
C GLU A 2 18.50 -37.63 -18.96
N ASP A 3 17.83 -38.78 -18.91
CA ASP A 3 16.38 -38.84 -18.62
C ASP A 3 16.02 -38.51 -17.16
N LEU A 4 16.89 -38.91 -16.23
CA LEU A 4 16.75 -38.58 -14.80
C LEU A 4 17.01 -37.09 -14.56
N LEU A 5 18.01 -36.52 -15.25
CA LEU A 5 18.30 -35.09 -15.20
C LEU A 5 17.16 -34.27 -15.81
N SER A 6 16.61 -34.73 -16.93
CA SER A 6 15.48 -34.10 -17.63
C SER A 6 14.20 -34.16 -16.78
N GLY A 7 13.90 -35.30 -16.16
CA GLY A 7 12.78 -35.45 -15.24
C GLY A 7 12.91 -34.55 -14.01
N ALA A 8 14.10 -34.47 -13.41
CA ALA A 8 14.37 -33.60 -12.27
C ALA A 8 14.21 -32.11 -12.64
N LEU A 9 14.70 -31.70 -13.82
CA LEU A 9 14.53 -30.33 -14.31
C LEU A 9 13.05 -29.98 -14.51
N LEU A 10 12.27 -30.91 -15.07
CA LEU A 10 10.83 -30.75 -15.27
C LEU A 10 10.09 -30.58 -13.93
N VAL A 11 10.43 -31.38 -12.92
CA VAL A 11 9.85 -31.27 -11.57
C VAL A 11 10.20 -29.92 -10.94
N LEU A 12 11.43 -29.44 -11.07
CA LEU A 12 11.85 -28.14 -10.54
C LEU A 12 11.15 -26.97 -11.23
N LEU A 13 10.99 -27.02 -12.55
CA LEU A 13 10.31 -25.99 -13.32
C LEU A 13 8.82 -25.94 -13.01
N VAL A 14 8.14 -27.09 -13.03
CA VAL A 14 6.70 -27.16 -12.74
C VAL A 14 6.44 -26.85 -11.28
N GLY A 15 7.23 -27.42 -10.37
CA GLY A 15 7.15 -27.11 -8.94
C GLY A 15 7.35 -25.62 -8.68
N GLY A 16 8.42 -25.04 -9.21
CA GLY A 16 8.71 -23.61 -9.09
C GLY A 16 7.60 -22.72 -9.62
N ALA A 17 7.02 -23.06 -10.79
CA ALA A 17 5.89 -22.33 -11.35
C ALA A 17 4.64 -22.41 -10.46
N VAL A 18 4.32 -23.60 -9.93
CA VAL A 18 3.19 -23.80 -9.00
C VAL A 18 3.40 -23.06 -7.69
N PHE A 19 4.61 -23.11 -7.12
CA PHE A 19 4.96 -22.37 -5.90
C PHE A 19 4.87 -20.86 -6.12
N ALA A 20 5.42 -20.34 -7.21
CA ALA A 20 5.33 -18.92 -7.56
C ALA A 20 3.87 -18.48 -7.75
N TRP A 21 3.05 -19.29 -8.42
CA TRP A 21 1.63 -19.01 -8.61
C TRP A 21 0.86 -19.01 -7.28
N ALA A 22 1.12 -19.98 -6.40
CA ALA A 22 0.47 -20.08 -5.09
C ALA A 22 0.87 -18.92 -4.15
N ASP A 23 2.18 -18.61 -4.06
CA ASP A 23 2.70 -17.48 -3.28
C ASP A 23 2.11 -16.15 -3.80
N TRP A 24 2.10 -15.93 -5.12
CA TRP A 24 1.48 -14.75 -5.72
C TRP A 24 -0.02 -14.65 -5.37
N ARG A 25 -0.77 -15.75 -5.47
CA ARG A 25 -2.21 -15.78 -5.15
C ARG A 25 -2.47 -15.44 -3.67
N ILE A 26 -1.65 -15.92 -2.76
CA ILE A 26 -1.74 -15.60 -1.33
C ILE A 26 -1.43 -14.11 -1.09
N ARG A 27 -0.35 -13.59 -1.69
CA ARG A 27 0.01 -12.16 -1.58
C ARG A 27 -1.02 -11.25 -2.23
N ALA A 28 -1.64 -11.67 -3.34
CA ALA A 28 -2.70 -10.93 -4.01
C ALA A 28 -3.96 -10.82 -3.14
N ARG A 29 -4.32 -11.87 -2.39
CA ARG A 29 -5.43 -11.79 -1.43
C ARG A 29 -5.19 -10.81 -0.28
N LYS A 30 -3.91 -10.57 0.06
CA LYS A 30 -3.48 -9.55 1.05
C LYS A 30 -3.25 -8.17 0.42
N LEU A 31 -3.66 -7.98 -0.84
CA LEU A 31 -3.73 -6.63 -1.40
C LEU A 31 -4.69 -5.81 -0.56
N PRO A 32 -4.30 -4.58 -0.15
CA PRO A 32 -5.27 -3.66 0.39
C PRO A 32 -6.41 -3.50 -0.61
N GLN A 33 -7.64 -3.73 -0.16
CA GLN A 33 -8.82 -3.40 -0.95
C GLN A 33 -8.85 -1.88 -1.06
N MET A 34 -8.75 -1.37 -2.30
CA MET A 34 -8.92 0.05 -2.57
C MET A 34 -10.42 0.36 -2.44
N VAL A 35 -10.86 0.74 -1.25
CA VAL A 35 -12.25 1.14 -0.99
C VAL A 35 -12.34 2.64 -1.24
N GLY A 36 -12.56 3.02 -2.51
CA GLY A 36 -12.67 4.42 -2.91
C GLY A 36 -11.36 5.21 -2.69
N PRO A 37 -11.38 6.41 -2.06
CA PRO A 37 -10.19 7.23 -1.81
C PRO A 37 -9.33 6.72 -0.65
N SER A 38 -9.48 5.44 -0.24
CA SER A 38 -8.85 4.89 0.96
C SER A 38 -8.51 3.41 0.86
N TRP A 39 -7.64 2.94 1.75
CA TRP A 39 -7.28 1.53 1.89
C TRP A 39 -7.11 1.13 3.35
N ASP A 40 -7.48 -0.11 3.68
CA ASP A 40 -7.29 -0.68 5.01
C ASP A 40 -5.92 -1.35 5.11
N CYS A 41 -5.18 -1.05 6.18
CA CYS A 41 -3.85 -1.61 6.37
C CYS A 41 -3.90 -3.12 6.65
N PRO A 42 -3.22 -3.97 5.86
CA PRO A 42 -3.23 -5.41 6.11
C PRO A 42 -2.47 -5.81 7.38
N HIS A 43 -1.69 -4.89 7.99
CA HIS A 43 -0.93 -5.13 9.21
C HIS A 43 -1.69 -4.73 10.47
N CYS A 44 -2.31 -3.55 10.51
CA CYS A 44 -2.99 -3.03 11.70
C CYS A 44 -4.49 -2.73 11.51
N GLY A 45 -5.06 -2.92 10.32
CA GLY A 45 -6.48 -2.69 10.02
C GLY A 45 -6.89 -1.22 9.91
N VAL A 46 -6.00 -0.27 10.21
CA VAL A 46 -6.30 1.16 10.15
C VAL A 46 -6.51 1.60 8.70
N LYS A 47 -7.52 2.46 8.49
CA LYS A 47 -7.85 3.03 7.19
C LYS A 47 -6.94 4.22 6.87
N ASN A 48 -6.39 4.23 5.66
CA ASN A 48 -5.44 5.22 5.16
C ASN A 48 -5.97 5.84 3.87
N GLU A 49 -5.47 7.02 3.50
CA GLU A 49 -5.77 7.63 2.20
C GLU A 49 -5.12 6.85 1.05
N ALA A 50 -5.82 6.75 -0.08
CA ALA A 50 -5.34 6.07 -1.30
C ALA A 50 -4.00 6.62 -1.84
N ASP A 51 -3.75 7.91 -1.65
CA ASP A 51 -2.53 8.58 -2.14
C ASP A 51 -1.32 8.36 -1.21
N LEU A 52 -1.54 7.82 0.00
CA LEU A 52 -0.48 7.51 0.95
C LEU A 52 -0.12 6.01 0.87
N GLY A 53 1.09 5.72 0.37
CA GLY A 53 1.61 4.35 0.25
C GLY A 53 2.12 3.74 1.56
N VAL A 54 2.08 4.49 2.67
CA VAL A 54 2.59 4.08 3.99
C VAL A 54 1.50 4.27 5.03
N CYS A 55 1.30 3.27 5.88
CA CYS A 55 0.35 3.35 6.98
C CYS A 55 0.83 4.35 8.04
N TRP A 56 0.00 5.34 8.37
CA TRP A 56 0.34 6.36 9.37
C TRP A 56 0.41 5.82 10.80
N SER A 57 -0.26 4.69 11.08
CA SER A 57 -0.31 4.12 12.43
C SER A 57 0.85 3.16 12.69
N CYS A 58 1.18 2.26 11.76
CA CYS A 58 2.19 1.22 11.96
C CYS A 58 3.43 1.36 11.08
N GLY A 59 3.47 2.31 10.14
CA GLY A 59 4.59 2.51 9.22
C GLY A 59 4.69 1.46 8.09
N ALA A 60 3.80 0.48 8.03
CA ALA A 60 3.83 -0.53 6.98
C ALA A 60 3.49 0.07 5.61
N GLY A 61 4.37 -0.16 4.63
CA GLY A 61 4.18 0.27 3.26
C GLY A 61 3.44 -0.74 2.39
N ILE A 62 2.62 -0.27 1.45
CA ILE A 62 1.99 -1.12 0.44
C ILE A 62 2.76 -1.03 -0.87
N GLY A 63 3.67 -1.98 -1.08
CA GLY A 63 4.65 -1.97 -2.19
C GLY A 63 4.06 -1.79 -3.59
N ARG A 64 2.79 -2.15 -3.86
CA ARG A 64 2.16 -1.94 -5.18
C ARG A 64 2.01 -0.45 -5.56
N TYR A 65 1.97 0.45 -4.59
CA TYR A 65 1.92 1.90 -4.81
C TYR A 65 3.31 2.55 -4.75
N ALA A 66 4.29 1.87 -4.15
CA ALA A 66 5.65 2.39 -4.03
C ALA A 66 6.34 2.59 -5.39
N PHE A 67 5.90 1.90 -6.44
CA PHE A 67 6.62 1.89 -7.73
C PHE A 67 5.95 2.69 -8.86
N SER A 68 4.69 3.13 -8.74
CA SER A 68 3.99 3.72 -9.91
C SER A 68 3.57 5.18 -9.81
N ARG A 69 3.17 5.76 -8.67
CA ARG A 69 2.64 7.15 -8.68
C ARG A 69 2.79 7.97 -7.41
N VAL A 70 3.57 7.56 -6.43
CA VAL A 70 3.79 8.39 -5.24
C VAL A 70 4.86 9.44 -5.57
N ARG A 71 4.47 10.49 -6.32
CA ARG A 71 5.29 11.72 -6.49
C ARG A 71 5.36 12.53 -5.19
N THR A 72 4.47 12.25 -4.24
CA THR A 72 4.41 12.85 -2.92
C THR A 72 5.07 11.93 -1.91
N SER A 73 6.31 12.24 -1.52
CA SER A 73 6.98 11.58 -0.40
C SER A 73 6.03 11.51 0.81
N ALA A 74 6.07 10.41 1.58
CA ALA A 74 5.30 10.26 2.82
C ALA A 74 5.50 11.44 3.81
N SER A 75 6.53 12.26 3.59
CA SER A 75 6.79 13.49 4.31
C SER A 75 5.85 14.65 3.97
N GLU A 76 4.98 14.60 2.97
CA GLU A 76 4.06 15.70 2.65
C GLU A 76 2.62 15.37 3.05
N THR A 77 2.38 15.31 4.35
CA THR A 77 1.07 14.98 4.92
C THR A 77 0.64 15.97 6.01
N TRP A 78 -0.67 16.11 6.20
CA TRP A 78 -1.28 16.89 7.29
C TRP A 78 -2.33 16.05 8.01
N GLN A 79 -2.46 16.25 9.33
CA GLN A 79 -3.44 15.53 10.15
C GLN A 79 -4.72 16.36 10.32
N CYS A 80 -5.87 15.77 10.03
CA CYS A 80 -7.16 16.44 10.22
C CYS A 80 -7.45 16.68 11.70
N ARG A 81 -7.77 17.91 12.09
CA ARG A 81 -8.11 18.23 13.49
C ARG A 81 -9.43 17.63 13.97
N GLN A 82 -10.36 17.34 13.05
CA GLN A 82 -11.69 16.81 13.38
C GLN A 82 -11.68 15.30 13.59
N CYS A 83 -11.13 14.53 12.64
CA CYS A 83 -11.14 13.05 12.70
C CYS A 83 -9.76 12.41 12.84
N ARG A 84 -8.69 13.20 12.95
CA ARG A 84 -7.29 12.75 13.06
C ARG A 84 -6.77 11.90 11.89
N ALA A 85 -7.54 11.76 10.82
CA ALA A 85 -7.09 11.12 9.59
C ALA A 85 -5.94 11.91 8.97
N TRP A 86 -4.90 11.18 8.53
CA TRP A 86 -3.80 11.75 7.78
C TRP A 86 -4.21 11.96 6.33
N ASN A 87 -3.85 13.14 5.80
CA ASN A 87 -4.18 13.58 4.46
C ASN A 87 -2.90 13.96 3.70
N SER A 88 -2.88 13.75 2.39
CA SER A 88 -1.85 14.29 1.50
C SER A 88 -1.95 15.82 1.41
N THR A 89 -0.81 16.51 1.26
CA THR A 89 -0.77 17.96 0.99
C THR A 89 -1.50 18.36 -0.29
N ALA A 90 -1.66 17.42 -1.24
CA ALA A 90 -2.43 17.63 -2.46
C ALA A 90 -3.93 17.81 -2.21
N ARG A 91 -4.47 17.27 -1.11
CA ARG A 91 -5.89 17.40 -0.76
C ARG A 91 -6.19 18.69 0.00
N ARG A 92 -7.21 19.41 -0.47
CA ARG A 92 -7.75 20.61 0.18
C ARG A 92 -8.74 20.30 1.31
N SER A 93 -9.37 19.13 1.28
CA SER A 93 -10.36 18.67 2.26
C SER A 93 -10.01 17.28 2.76
N CYS A 94 -10.46 16.95 3.98
CA CYS A 94 -10.18 15.65 4.58
C CYS A 94 -10.83 14.50 3.79
N TRP A 95 -10.06 13.47 3.43
CA TRP A 95 -10.60 12.30 2.72
C TRP A 95 -11.63 11.51 3.54
N SER A 96 -11.53 11.56 4.88
CA SER A 96 -12.37 10.79 5.79
C SER A 96 -13.63 11.54 6.22
N CYS A 97 -13.56 12.85 6.48
CA CYS A 97 -14.68 13.62 7.03
C CYS A 97 -15.06 14.87 6.22
N ALA A 98 -14.44 15.09 5.05
CA ALA A 98 -14.63 16.25 4.17
C ALA A 98 -14.31 17.62 4.78
N ASN A 99 -13.90 17.71 6.05
CA ASN A 99 -13.54 18.98 6.68
C ASN A 99 -12.35 19.65 5.98
N THR A 100 -12.48 20.93 5.67
CA THR A 100 -11.42 21.78 5.13
C THR A 100 -10.65 22.46 6.28
N PRO A 101 -9.31 22.33 6.35
CA PRO A 101 -8.54 23.02 7.38
C PRO A 101 -8.55 24.54 7.12
N ALA A 102 -8.93 25.33 8.12
CA ALA A 102 -8.79 26.79 8.08
C ALA A 102 -7.29 27.16 8.21
N LYS A 103 -6.64 27.49 7.08
CA LYS A 103 -5.21 27.82 6.94
C LYS A 103 -4.26 26.71 7.43
N GLN A 104 -3.60 26.02 6.50
CA GLN A 104 -2.52 25.09 6.83
C GLN A 104 -1.33 25.89 7.42
N PRO A 105 -0.80 25.54 8.60
CA PRO A 105 0.50 26.07 9.01
C PRO A 105 1.55 25.58 8.03
N LYS A 106 2.32 26.52 7.45
CA LYS A 106 3.52 26.23 6.66
C LYS A 106 4.44 25.42 7.58
N ARG A 107 4.87 24.23 7.16
CA ARG A 107 5.84 23.45 7.92
C ARG A 107 7.17 24.20 7.86
N ASP A 108 7.64 24.70 8.99
CA ASP A 108 8.98 25.26 9.10
C ASP A 108 9.98 24.13 8.84
N ALA A 109 10.96 24.45 7.98
CA ALA A 109 11.96 23.52 7.46
C ALA A 109 12.97 23.10 8.54
#